data_AF-A0A353PAN6-F1
#
_entry.id   AF-A0A353PAN6-F1
#
_cell.length_a   1.000
_cell.length_b   1.000
_cell.length_c   1.000
_cell.angle_alpha   90.00
_cell.angle_beta   90.00
_cell.angle_gamma   90.00
#
_symmetry.space_group_name_H-M   'P 1'
#
loop_
_entity.id
_entity.type
_entity.pdbx_description
1 polymer ?
#
loop_
_entity_poly.entity_id
_entity_poly.type
_entity_poly.pdbx_seq_one_letter_code
_entity_poly.pdbx_strand_id
1 'polypeptide(L)' 'ERLVTVREGADTAEVIELLHEHRIEKVLVINEGFQLRGLITVKDIQKASDFPNACK' A
#
# COMPACT_ATOMS: atom_id res chain seq x y z
N GLU A 1 1.06 13.16 13.28
CA GLU A 1 0.55 11.83 12.90
C GLU A 1 -0.39 11.97 11.71
N ARG A 2 -0.07 11.37 10.55
CA ARG A 2 -0.96 11.31 9.38
C ARG A 2 -1.10 9.85 9.00
N LEU A 3 -2.25 9.28 9.33
CA LEU A 3 -2.61 7.92 8.98
C LEU A 3 -3.41 7.98 7.68
N VAL A 4 -2.88 7.43 6.61
CA VAL A 4 -3.56 7.37 5.31
C VAL A 4 -4.02 5.95 5.06
N THR A 5 -5.26 5.81 4.60
CA THR A 5 -5.95 4.53 4.41
C THR A 5 -6.34 4.36 2.95
N VAL A 6 -6.25 3.13 2.45
CA VAL A 6 -6.71 2.72 1.11
C VAL A 6 -7.74 1.61 1.23
N ARG A 7 -8.63 1.48 0.24
CA ARG A 7 -9.61 0.40 0.23
C ARG A 7 -8.97 -0.93 -0.18
N GLU A 8 -9.54 -2.03 0.30
CA GLU A 8 -9.22 -3.37 -0.24
C GLU A 8 -9.47 -3.38 -1.75
N GLY A 9 -8.47 -3.87 -2.52
CA GLY A 9 -8.51 -3.92 -3.98
C GLY A 9 -7.97 -2.69 -4.70
N ALA A 10 -7.43 -1.70 -3.99
CA ALA A 10 -6.73 -0.57 -4.62
C ALA A 10 -5.51 -1.05 -5.42
N ASP A 11 -5.32 -0.46 -6.60
CA ASP A 11 -4.19 -0.75 -7.46
C ASP A 11 -2.86 -0.36 -6.81
N THR A 12 -1.81 -1.14 -7.05
CA THR A 12 -0.50 -0.84 -6.49
C THR A 12 0.03 0.51 -6.99
N ALA A 13 -0.29 0.90 -8.22
CA ALA A 13 0.06 2.20 -8.77
C ALA A 13 -0.59 3.36 -8.01
N GLU A 14 -1.89 3.23 -7.68
CA GLU A 14 -2.64 4.22 -6.88
C GLU A 14 -2.04 4.35 -5.48
N VAL A 15 -1.68 3.22 -4.86
CA VAL A 15 -1.03 3.21 -3.55
C VAL A 15 0.32 3.93 -3.59
N ILE A 16 1.15 3.73 -4.63
CA ILE A 16 2.44 4.42 -4.78
C ILE A 16 2.22 5.93 -4.94
N GLU A 17 1.28 6.33 -5.78
CA GLU A 17 0.98 7.75 -6.00
C GLU A 17 0.53 8.43 -4.71
N LEU A 18 -0.34 7.77 -3.93
CA LEU A 18 -0.80 8.24 -2.63
C LEU A 18 0.33 8.35 -1.60
N LEU A 19 1.24 7.36 -1.56
CA LEU A 19 2.42 7.38 -0.70
C LEU A 19 3.35 8.56 -1.04
N HIS A 20 3.55 8.83 -2.34
CA HIS A 20 4.35 9.96 -2.83
C HIS A 20 3.69 11.31 -2.56
N GLU A 21 2.40 11.46 -2.86
CA GLU A 21 1.65 12.70 -2.67
C GLU A 21 1.66 13.13 -1.20
N HIS A 22 1.39 12.17 -0.30
CA HIS A 22 1.37 12.44 1.14
C HIS A 22 2.75 12.40 1.81
N ARG A 23 3.81 12.05 1.07
CA ARG A 23 5.19 11.87 1.56
C ARG A 23 5.26 10.96 2.79
N ILE A 24 4.64 9.79 2.69
CA ILE A 24 4.55 8.79 3.76
C ILE A 24 5.08 7.43 3.28
N GLU A 25 5.59 6.62 4.21
CA GLU A 25 6.23 5.33 3.88
C GLU A 25 5.26 4.14 3.92
N LYS A 26 4.06 4.33 4.48
CA LYS A 26 3.10 3.25 4.72
C LYS A 26 1.65 3.73 4.66
N VAL A 27 0.76 2.87 4.18
CA VAL A 27 -0.70 3.06 4.18
C VAL A 27 -1.40 1.85 4.77
N LEU A 28 -2.55 2.08 5.41
CA LEU A 28 -3.38 1.00 5.95
C LEU A 28 -4.44 0.60 4.92
N VAL A 29 -4.67 -0.70 4.78
CA VAL A 29 -5.74 -1.23 3.94
C VAL A 29 -6.97 -1.44 4.81
N ILE A 30 -8.11 -0.86 4.41
CA ILE A 30 -9.39 -0.98 5.11
C ILE A 30 -10.47 -1.56 4.19
N ASN A 31 -11.43 -2.26 4.78
CA ASN A 31 -12.63 -2.70 4.08
C ASN A 31 -13.75 -1.64 4.10
N GLU A 32 -14.89 -1.93 3.47
CA GLU A 32 -16.07 -1.04 3.48
C GLU A 32 -16.64 -0.79 4.89
N GLY A 33 -16.43 -1.73 5.81
CA GLY A 33 -16.77 -1.58 7.23
C GLY A 33 -15.76 -0.78 8.05
N PHE A 34 -14.79 -0.13 7.41
CA PHE A 34 -13.71 0.63 8.06
C PHE A 34 -12.84 -0.23 9.01
N GLN A 35 -12.78 -1.54 8.78
CA GLN A 35 -11.95 -2.45 9.54
C GLN A 35 -10.57 -2.55 8.90
N LEU A 36 -9.51 -2.60 9.73
CA LEU A 36 -8.15 -2.80 9.26
C LEU A 36 -7.96 -4.21 8.70
N ARG A 37 -7.46 -4.31 7.48
CA ARG A 37 -7.25 -5.56 6.75
C ARG A 37 -5.78 -5.81 6.41
N GLY A 38 -4.97 -4.74 6.35
CA GLY A 38 -3.55 -4.88 6.07
C GLY A 38 -2.76 -3.59 6.21
N LEU A 39 -1.46 -3.70 5.99
CA LEU A 39 -0.50 -2.60 5.96
C LEU A 39 0.34 -2.77 4.70
N ILE A 40 0.43 -1.70 3.89
CA ILE A 40 1.31 -1.68 2.72
C ILE A 40 2.42 -0.67 3.01
N THR A 41 3.66 -1.04 2.69
CA THR A 41 4.83 -0.16 2.80
C THR A 41 5.49 0.03 1.44
N VAL A 42 6.12 1.19 1.23
CA VAL A 42 6.87 1.49 -0.01
C VAL A 42 7.95 0.43 -0.26
N LYS A 43 8.59 -0.08 0.81
CA LYS A 43 9.68 -1.07 0.71
C LYS A 43 9.21 -2.42 0.17
N ASP A 44 8.02 -2.86 0.58
CA ASP A 44 7.44 -4.12 0.09
C ASP A 44 7.02 -4.00 -1.38
N ILE A 45 6.45 -2.86 -1.77
CA ILE A 45 6.08 -2.58 -3.17
C ILE A 45 7.32 -2.57 -4.07
N GLN A 46 8.39 -1.88 -3.66
CA GLN A 46 9.64 -1.86 -4.42
C GLN A 46 10.20 -3.27 -4.62
N LYS A 47 10.29 -4.07 -3.54
CA LYS A 47 10.74 -5.47 -3.64
C LYS A 47 9.86 -6.32 -4.58
N ALA A 48 8.54 -6.16 -4.54
CA ALA A 48 7.63 -6.87 -5.42
C ALA A 48 7.81 -6.46 -6.90
N SER A 49 8.09 -5.17 -7.15
CA SER A 49 8.36 -4.65 -8.50
C SER A 49 9.74 -5.05 -9.03
N ASP A 50 10.77 -5.09 -8.18
CA ASP A 50 12.13 -5.50 -8.54
C ASP A 50 12.24 -7.02 -8.75
N PHE A 51 11.38 -7.80 -8.09
CA PHE A 51 11.35 -9.26 -8.21
C PHE A 51 9.93 -9.79 -8.47
N PRO A 52 9.34 -9.54 -9.66
CA PRO A 52 8.01 -10.05 -10.00
C PRO A 52 7.93 -11.58 -10.03
N ASN A 53 9.09 -12.27 -10.02
CA ASN A 53 9.23 -13.72 -10.03
C ASN A 53 9.88 -14.28 -8.73
N ALA A 54 9.93 -13.52 -7.63
CA ALA A 54 10.38 -14.05 -6.35
C ALA A 54 9.36 -15.05 -5.79
N CYS A 55 9.60 -16.33 -6.08
CA CYS A 55 8.90 -17.56 -5.70
C CYS A 55 7.74 -18.00 -6.63
N LYS A 56 8.09 -18.88 -7.58
CA LYS A 56 7.34 -20.14 -7.74
C LYS A 56 7.88 -21.16 -6.74
#